data_AF-A0A1L7WCA8-F1
#
_entry.id   AF-A0A1L7WCA8-F1
#
_cell.length_a   1.000
_cell.length_b   1.000
_cell.length_c   1.000
_cell.angle_alpha   90.00
_cell.angle_beta   90.00
_cell.angle_gamma   90.00
#
_symmetry.space_group_name_H-M   'P 1'
#
loop_
_entity.id
_entity.type
_entity.pdbx_description
1 polymer ?
#
loop_
_entity_poly.entity_id
_entity_poly.type
_entity_poly.pdbx_seq_one_letter_code
_entity_poly.pdbx_strand_id
1 'polypeptide(L)'
;MGYSENCCQICAVSINVARVRTKHEPESAGWGYSSPEYYSGDPMSSRCTTFKEQSGCENIAHEQAEWIHIAGRGCTFDGGYNGLKIGVEEMKGMNRPRYIVKRPEDQEPDEESTDYEKESDFFLTSQTTCPPDDFEPGDLEHVRYGIDNFFPQNYCVVDMDDDMGVGVPVHDACWMIFERVCKMRLGKVDLQGFMALWARQACGNCGFQNMKQEQIIFECRQQFWKHVAGTEYLGANPVEIPGLLFGLSEHYGDYPRGDGVFMTRTPSPDNPTVPQNPTDPFSRLPAELKNMILYDLPSKDITSLRLASRSFRQLPKQLFHKLIQDELPWFWELDELKQMDDDWWREWFKDDDPEKVNNEQDAESIRRSGRGNFTKNVNWLSVYKQLCILRMGVVGVRNRARVWYLAEEIVKRVDELRRSLKERSAEPAGHDLGEDEDIPVQPTEEEDQAGLVKNGLYCPRCKICQIERQDSK
;
A
#
# COMPACT_ATOMS: atom_id res chain seq x y z
N MET A 1 -24.03 -21.72 9.53
CA MET A 1 -23.38 -20.42 9.82
C MET A 1 -23.63 -19.51 8.63
N GLY A 2 -23.84 -18.22 8.86
CA GLY A 2 -24.02 -17.26 7.75
C GLY A 2 -22.67 -17.01 7.05
N TYR A 3 -22.71 -16.86 5.73
CA TYR A 3 -21.55 -16.53 4.90
C TYR A 3 -20.89 -15.19 5.34
N SER A 4 -19.56 -15.14 5.29
CA SER A 4 -18.77 -13.92 5.49
C SER A 4 -17.66 -13.79 4.46
N GLU A 5 -17.61 -12.63 3.81
CA GLU A 5 -16.63 -12.28 2.79
C GLU A 5 -15.17 -12.46 3.21
N ASN A 6 -14.40 -13.21 2.40
CA ASN A 6 -12.96 -13.31 2.56
C ASN A 6 -12.28 -11.99 2.14
N CYS A 7 -11.37 -11.51 2.98
CA CYS A 7 -10.67 -10.24 2.75
C CYS A 7 -9.17 -10.44 2.68
N CYS A 8 -8.43 -9.54 2.04
CA CYS A 8 -6.99 -9.53 2.18
C CYS A 8 -6.58 -9.26 3.63
N GLN A 9 -5.70 -10.10 4.16
CA GLN A 9 -5.21 -10.04 5.54
C GLN A 9 -4.42 -8.76 5.86
N ILE A 10 -3.88 -8.08 4.85
CA ILE A 10 -3.10 -6.84 4.96
C ILE A 10 -4.01 -5.61 4.87
N CYS A 11 -4.70 -5.44 3.73
CA CYS A 11 -5.45 -4.21 3.44
C CYS A 11 -6.89 -4.24 3.94
N ALA A 12 -7.39 -5.42 4.30
CA ALA A 12 -8.72 -5.63 4.83
C ALA A 12 -9.85 -5.23 3.84
N VAL A 13 -9.55 -5.30 2.54
CA VAL A 13 -10.53 -5.20 1.44
C VAL A 13 -10.87 -6.61 0.97
N SER A 14 -12.11 -6.83 0.52
CA SER A 14 -12.52 -8.12 -0.06
C SER A 14 -11.60 -8.56 -1.21
N ILE A 15 -11.44 -9.87 -1.36
CA ILE A 15 -10.77 -10.47 -2.53
C ILE A 15 -11.71 -10.61 -3.74
N ASN A 16 -13.02 -10.42 -3.55
CA ASN A 16 -14.06 -10.41 -4.59
C ASN A 16 -14.58 -9.00 -4.87
N VAL A 17 -13.67 -8.04 -5.05
CA VAL A 17 -14.04 -6.70 -5.52
C VAL A 17 -14.59 -6.78 -6.93
N ALA A 18 -15.79 -6.23 -7.13
CA ALA A 18 -16.53 -6.21 -8.37
C ALA A 18 -16.46 -4.84 -9.04
N ARG A 19 -16.69 -4.82 -10.36
CA ARG A 19 -16.74 -3.61 -11.20
C ARG A 19 -17.92 -3.67 -12.13
N VAL A 20 -18.77 -2.65 -12.08
CA VAL A 20 -19.89 -2.47 -13.02
C VAL A 20 -19.39 -1.70 -14.24
N ARG A 21 -19.47 -2.32 -15.41
CA ARG A 21 -19.06 -1.69 -16.67
C ARG A 21 -19.95 -0.53 -17.09
N THR A 22 -19.41 0.31 -17.96
CA THR A 22 -20.17 1.34 -18.66
C THR A 22 -20.77 0.81 -19.96
N LYS A 23 -21.73 1.54 -20.53
CA LYS A 23 -22.35 1.18 -21.81
C LYS A 23 -21.40 1.17 -23.01
N HIS A 24 -20.24 1.81 -22.88
CA HIS A 24 -19.23 1.94 -23.94
C HIS A 24 -18.09 0.94 -23.80
N GLU A 25 -18.13 0.10 -22.76
CA GLU A 25 -17.14 -0.92 -22.50
C GLU A 25 -17.65 -2.31 -22.91
N PRO A 26 -16.74 -3.22 -23.32
CA PRO A 26 -17.10 -4.61 -23.57
C PRO A 26 -17.57 -5.30 -22.30
N GLU A 27 -18.23 -6.45 -22.43
CA GLU A 27 -18.73 -7.23 -21.29
C GLU A 27 -17.63 -7.63 -20.31
N SER A 28 -16.45 -7.98 -20.83
CA SER A 28 -15.26 -8.33 -20.03
C SER A 28 -14.72 -7.18 -19.15
N ALA A 29 -15.17 -5.94 -19.36
CA ALA A 29 -14.81 -4.83 -18.49
C ALA A 29 -15.62 -4.82 -17.19
N GLY A 30 -16.71 -5.58 -17.11
CA GLY A 30 -17.49 -5.75 -15.90
C GLY A 30 -17.17 -7.10 -15.26
N TRP A 31 -17.13 -7.14 -13.94
CA TRP A 31 -17.14 -8.40 -13.24
C TRP A 31 -17.85 -8.31 -11.91
N GLY A 32 -18.60 -9.35 -11.60
CA GLY A 32 -19.34 -9.51 -10.37
C GLY A 32 -18.64 -10.42 -9.37
N TYR A 33 -19.44 -10.99 -8.48
CA TYR A 33 -18.99 -11.81 -7.36
C TYR A 33 -18.71 -13.26 -7.80
N SER A 34 -19.64 -13.89 -8.53
CA SER A 34 -19.51 -15.27 -9.01
C SER A 34 -19.34 -15.40 -10.53
N SER A 35 -19.66 -14.35 -11.29
CA SER A 35 -19.44 -14.31 -12.73
C SER A 35 -19.30 -12.86 -13.22
N PRO A 36 -18.83 -12.63 -14.46
CA PRO A 36 -18.77 -11.29 -15.04
C PRO A 36 -20.11 -10.52 -15.05
N GLU A 37 -21.22 -11.27 -14.95
CA GLU A 37 -22.59 -10.80 -15.07
C GLU A 37 -23.38 -10.80 -13.75
N TYR A 38 -22.86 -11.42 -12.69
CA TYR A 38 -23.57 -11.60 -11.42
C TYR A 38 -23.02 -10.71 -10.29
N TYR A 39 -23.68 -9.59 -10.04
CA TYR A 39 -23.33 -8.66 -8.96
C TYR A 39 -24.07 -8.99 -7.66
N SER A 40 -23.48 -8.64 -6.51
CA SER A 40 -24.19 -8.72 -5.24
C SER A 40 -25.30 -7.66 -5.18
N GLY A 41 -26.55 -8.10 -5.02
CA GLY A 41 -27.71 -7.21 -4.90
C GLY A 41 -28.58 -7.13 -6.16
N ASP A 42 -29.84 -6.74 -5.98
CA ASP A 42 -30.80 -6.67 -7.07
C ASP A 42 -30.68 -5.33 -7.84
N PRO A 43 -30.26 -5.36 -9.12
CA PRO A 43 -30.10 -4.15 -9.90
C PRO A 43 -31.43 -3.43 -10.13
N MET A 44 -32.56 -4.13 -10.13
CA MET A 44 -33.89 -3.57 -10.41
C MET A 44 -34.45 -2.77 -9.24
N SER A 45 -34.18 -3.18 -8.00
CA SER A 45 -34.55 -2.44 -6.79
C SER A 45 -33.56 -1.35 -6.37
N SER A 46 -32.42 -1.25 -7.05
CA SER A 46 -31.43 -0.20 -6.75
C SER A 46 -31.98 1.22 -6.99
N ARG A 47 -31.60 2.15 -6.10
CA ARG A 47 -32.04 3.56 -6.20
C ARG A 47 -31.70 4.21 -7.54
N CYS A 48 -30.53 3.90 -8.08
CA CYS A 48 -30.10 4.44 -9.37
C CYS A 48 -30.93 3.90 -10.54
N THR A 49 -31.54 2.73 -10.43
CA THR A 49 -32.52 2.24 -11.41
C THR A 49 -33.85 2.99 -11.30
N THR A 50 -34.33 3.23 -10.08
CA THR A 50 -35.57 4.02 -9.86
C THR A 50 -35.45 5.43 -10.43
N PHE A 51 -34.29 6.07 -10.27
CA PHE A 51 -34.01 7.42 -10.76
C PHE A 51 -33.09 7.42 -11.99
N LYS A 52 -33.39 6.57 -12.99
CA LYS A 52 -32.57 6.38 -14.21
C LYS A 52 -32.21 7.67 -14.95
N GLU A 53 -33.10 8.66 -14.96
CA GLU A 53 -32.88 9.95 -15.63
C GLU A 53 -31.78 10.79 -14.95
N GLN A 54 -31.58 10.62 -13.65
CA GLN A 54 -30.56 11.32 -12.87
C GLN A 54 -29.26 10.51 -12.79
N SER A 55 -29.37 9.19 -12.62
CA SER A 55 -28.20 8.31 -12.51
C SER A 55 -27.53 8.06 -13.86
N GLY A 56 -28.32 8.03 -14.94
CA GLY A 56 -27.91 7.55 -16.25
C GLY A 56 -27.68 6.04 -16.32
N CYS A 57 -28.16 5.28 -15.33
CA CYS A 57 -28.04 3.82 -15.33
C CYS A 57 -29.07 3.16 -16.26
N GLU A 58 -28.69 2.01 -16.80
CA GLU A 58 -29.54 1.18 -17.65
C GLU A 58 -29.46 -0.27 -17.14
N ASN A 59 -30.57 -1.01 -17.22
CA ASN A 59 -30.57 -2.46 -16.99
C ASN A 59 -30.93 -3.16 -18.29
N ILE A 60 -30.11 -4.12 -18.70
CA ILE A 60 -30.32 -4.91 -19.90
C ILE A 60 -30.66 -6.34 -19.52
N ALA A 61 -31.62 -6.95 -20.20
CA ALA A 61 -31.94 -8.35 -19.98
C ALA A 61 -30.77 -9.24 -20.38
N HIS A 62 -30.46 -10.26 -19.58
CA HIS A 62 -29.37 -11.19 -19.86
C HIS A 62 -29.79 -12.64 -19.58
N GLU A 63 -29.33 -13.58 -20.40
CA GLU A 63 -29.76 -14.98 -20.34
C GLU A 63 -29.39 -15.68 -19.02
N GLN A 64 -28.24 -15.30 -18.42
CA GLN A 64 -27.70 -15.96 -17.23
C GLN A 64 -27.98 -15.21 -15.91
N ALA A 65 -28.11 -13.89 -15.95
CA ALA A 65 -28.20 -13.04 -14.76
C ALA A 65 -29.58 -12.35 -14.60
N GLU A 66 -30.52 -12.64 -15.51
CA GLU A 66 -31.83 -11.97 -15.68
C GLU A 66 -31.70 -10.48 -16.08
N TRP A 67 -30.90 -9.69 -15.35
CA TRP A 67 -30.61 -8.29 -15.61
C TRP A 67 -29.13 -7.95 -15.35
N ILE A 68 -28.47 -7.33 -16.32
CA ILE A 68 -27.14 -6.71 -16.13
C ILE A 68 -27.32 -5.22 -15.88
N HIS A 69 -26.72 -4.74 -14.78
CA HIS A 69 -26.63 -3.31 -14.48
C HIS A 69 -25.54 -2.63 -15.30
N ILE A 70 -25.86 -1.52 -15.95
CA ILE A 70 -24.91 -0.69 -16.68
C ILE A 70 -24.79 0.66 -15.98
N ALA A 71 -23.57 0.99 -15.57
CA ALA A 71 -23.33 2.15 -14.73
C ALA A 71 -23.40 3.48 -15.52
N GLY A 72 -24.25 4.38 -15.03
CA GLY A 72 -24.27 5.79 -15.41
C GLY A 72 -23.38 6.67 -14.51
N ARG A 73 -23.25 7.97 -14.86
CA ARG A 73 -22.41 8.93 -14.12
C ARG A 73 -22.85 9.09 -12.66
N GLY A 74 -24.15 9.00 -12.39
CA GLY A 74 -24.73 9.06 -11.06
C GLY A 74 -25.06 7.69 -10.48
N CYS A 75 -24.44 6.61 -10.97
CA CYS A 75 -24.66 5.26 -10.42
C CYS A 75 -24.28 5.21 -8.94
N THR A 76 -25.18 4.61 -8.16
CA THR A 76 -25.01 4.34 -6.72
C THR A 76 -25.30 2.87 -6.39
N PHE A 77 -25.28 1.99 -7.39
CA PHE A 77 -25.40 0.55 -7.17
C PHE A 77 -24.19 0.07 -6.38
N ASP A 78 -24.41 -0.74 -5.37
CA ASP A 78 -23.39 -1.18 -4.41
C ASP A 78 -22.88 -2.60 -4.65
N GLY A 79 -23.38 -3.27 -5.69
CA GLY A 79 -22.92 -4.59 -6.12
C GLY A 79 -21.58 -4.60 -6.86
N GLY A 80 -21.06 -3.44 -7.27
CA GLY A 80 -19.74 -3.30 -7.88
C GLY A 80 -19.32 -1.84 -8.02
N TYR A 81 -18.03 -1.56 -8.12
CA TYR A 81 -17.55 -0.20 -8.33
C TYR A 81 -17.95 0.34 -9.71
N ASN A 82 -18.31 1.61 -9.78
CA ASN A 82 -18.75 2.25 -11.02
C ASN A 82 -17.58 2.41 -12.01
N GLY A 83 -17.68 1.78 -13.17
CA GLY A 83 -16.66 1.83 -14.23
C GLY A 83 -16.34 3.22 -14.79
N LEU A 84 -17.20 4.22 -14.59
CA LEU A 84 -16.90 5.62 -14.93
C LEU A 84 -15.97 6.31 -13.91
N LYS A 85 -15.78 5.71 -12.74
CA LYS A 85 -14.96 6.25 -11.64
C LYS A 85 -13.68 5.47 -11.44
N ILE A 86 -13.60 4.25 -11.97
CA ILE A 86 -12.39 3.42 -11.94
C ILE A 86 -12.32 2.53 -13.19
N GLY A 87 -11.20 2.58 -13.88
CA GLY A 87 -10.93 1.79 -15.08
C GLY A 87 -10.64 0.31 -14.80
N VAL A 88 -10.67 -0.51 -15.84
CA VAL A 88 -10.30 -1.93 -15.77
C VAL A 88 -8.84 -2.09 -15.36
N GLU A 89 -7.94 -1.39 -16.05
CA GLU A 89 -6.51 -1.40 -15.75
C GLU A 89 -6.20 -0.91 -14.33
N GLU A 90 -7.00 0.03 -13.82
CA GLU A 90 -6.84 0.53 -12.45
C GLU A 90 -7.22 -0.50 -11.39
N MET A 91 -7.95 -1.57 -11.71
CA MET A 91 -8.31 -2.65 -10.77
C MET A 91 -7.59 -3.98 -11.05
N LYS A 92 -6.67 -3.99 -12.02
CA LYS A 92 -6.02 -5.21 -12.52
C LYS A 92 -5.44 -6.04 -11.35
N GLY A 93 -5.80 -7.31 -11.28
CA GLY A 93 -5.30 -8.26 -10.26
C GLY A 93 -5.88 -8.10 -8.86
N MET A 94 -6.72 -7.10 -8.59
CA MET A 94 -7.29 -6.88 -7.24
C MET A 94 -8.38 -7.88 -6.86
N ASN A 95 -8.93 -8.63 -7.83
CA ASN A 95 -9.86 -9.74 -7.60
C ASN A 95 -9.21 -11.12 -7.79
N ARG A 96 -7.86 -11.16 -7.86
CA ARG A 96 -7.08 -12.39 -8.05
C ARG A 96 -6.06 -12.51 -6.93
N PRO A 97 -6.48 -13.04 -5.77
CA PRO A 97 -5.61 -13.14 -4.60
C PRO A 97 -4.49 -14.16 -4.80
N ARG A 98 -3.56 -14.15 -3.85
CA ARG A 98 -2.67 -15.26 -3.50
C ARG A 98 -3.00 -15.71 -2.09
N TYR A 99 -2.55 -16.90 -1.74
CA TYR A 99 -2.72 -17.46 -0.41
C TYR A 99 -1.38 -17.80 0.21
N ILE A 100 -1.27 -17.60 1.53
CA ILE A 100 -0.15 -18.10 2.31
C ILE A 100 -0.57 -19.45 2.89
N VAL A 101 0.17 -20.50 2.56
CA VAL A 101 -0.17 -21.90 2.90
C VAL A 101 1.04 -22.58 3.53
N LYS A 102 0.80 -23.52 4.46
CA LYS A 102 1.87 -24.33 5.07
C LYS A 102 2.48 -25.26 4.01
N ARG A 103 3.81 -25.27 3.90
CA ARG A 103 4.55 -26.21 3.07
C ARG A 103 4.50 -27.62 3.69
N PRO A 104 4.40 -28.69 2.89
CA PRO A 104 4.53 -30.05 3.42
C PRO A 104 5.92 -30.27 4.04
N GLU A 105 5.99 -30.94 5.19
CA GLU A 105 7.23 -31.14 5.95
C GLU A 105 8.29 -31.97 5.21
N ASP A 106 7.85 -32.85 4.30
CA ASP A 106 8.72 -33.76 3.54
C ASP A 106 9.24 -33.17 2.21
N GLN A 107 8.89 -31.92 1.88
CA GLN A 107 9.25 -31.30 0.60
C GLN A 107 10.24 -30.16 0.77
N GLU A 108 11.37 -30.28 0.07
CA GLU A 108 12.37 -29.22 -0.06
C GLU A 108 11.81 -28.04 -0.87
N PRO A 109 12.29 -26.80 -0.61
CA PRO A 109 11.88 -25.63 -1.38
C PRO A 109 12.11 -25.81 -2.88
N ASP A 110 11.13 -25.44 -3.69
CA ASP A 110 11.21 -25.47 -5.15
C ASP A 110 12.16 -24.39 -5.72
N GLU A 111 12.49 -24.48 -7.01
CA GLU A 111 13.36 -23.49 -7.69
C GLU A 111 12.73 -22.08 -7.74
N GLU A 112 11.40 -22.01 -7.70
CA GLU A 112 10.62 -20.77 -7.67
C GLU A 112 10.58 -20.12 -6.26
N SER A 113 11.10 -20.82 -5.24
CA SER A 113 11.06 -20.34 -3.86
C SER A 113 11.96 -19.13 -3.67
N THR A 114 11.33 -18.08 -3.16
CA THR A 114 12.03 -16.88 -2.70
C THR A 114 12.86 -17.19 -1.44
N ASP A 115 13.83 -16.34 -1.12
CA ASP A 115 14.72 -16.56 0.03
C ASP A 115 13.95 -16.66 1.36
N TYR A 116 12.89 -15.86 1.51
CA TYR A 116 12.06 -15.87 2.72
C TYR A 116 11.10 -17.07 2.80
N GLU A 117 10.79 -17.74 1.68
CA GLU A 117 10.01 -19.00 1.69
C GLU A 117 10.88 -20.19 2.10
N LYS A 118 12.19 -20.13 1.82
CA LYS A 118 13.15 -21.16 2.25
C LYS A 118 13.34 -21.12 3.77
N GLU A 119 13.33 -19.94 4.36
CA GLU A 119 13.43 -19.70 5.82
C GLU A 119 12.08 -19.78 6.56
N SER A 120 11.04 -20.35 5.94
CA SER A 120 9.67 -20.35 6.47
C SER A 120 9.01 -21.70 6.26
N ASP A 121 8.12 -22.07 7.18
CA ASP A 121 7.25 -23.25 7.05
C ASP A 121 6.10 -23.01 6.05
N PHE A 122 5.97 -21.77 5.57
CA PHE A 122 4.91 -21.30 4.69
C PHE A 122 5.47 -20.80 3.37
N PHE A 123 4.66 -20.87 2.32
CA PHE A 123 4.94 -20.30 1.00
C PHE A 123 3.71 -19.55 0.46
N LEU A 124 3.92 -18.73 -0.56
CA LEU A 124 2.84 -18.10 -1.30
C LEU A 124 2.43 -18.92 -2.52
N THR A 125 1.13 -19.15 -2.69
CA THR A 125 0.61 -19.74 -3.93
C THR A 125 0.89 -18.84 -5.13
N SER A 126 0.79 -19.41 -6.33
CA SER A 126 0.61 -18.61 -7.54
C SER A 126 -0.68 -17.79 -7.45
N GLN A 127 -0.77 -16.75 -8.29
CA GLN A 127 -1.99 -15.93 -8.37
C GLN A 127 -3.14 -16.76 -8.94
N THR A 128 -4.35 -16.52 -8.44
CA THR A 128 -5.53 -17.17 -9.01
C THR A 128 -5.82 -16.63 -10.42
N THR A 129 -6.34 -17.51 -11.28
CA THR A 129 -6.73 -17.15 -12.65
C THR A 129 -8.16 -16.60 -12.71
N CYS A 130 -8.99 -16.96 -11.73
CA CYS A 130 -10.37 -16.52 -11.54
C CYS A 130 -10.57 -15.92 -10.13
N PRO A 131 -11.62 -15.10 -9.93
CA PRO A 131 -12.05 -14.70 -8.59
C PRO A 131 -12.46 -15.93 -7.77
N PRO A 132 -12.12 -15.99 -6.48
CA PRO A 132 -12.53 -17.08 -5.61
C PRO A 132 -14.05 -17.08 -5.39
N ASP A 133 -14.64 -18.27 -5.33
CA ASP A 133 -16.03 -18.45 -4.90
C ASP A 133 -16.10 -18.67 -3.38
N ASP A 134 -17.29 -18.52 -2.78
CA ASP A 134 -17.57 -18.42 -1.35
C ASP A 134 -16.71 -19.29 -0.41
N PHE A 135 -16.35 -20.50 -0.83
CA PHE A 135 -15.56 -21.47 -0.06
C PHE A 135 -14.35 -22.02 -0.82
N GLU A 136 -14.16 -21.62 -2.07
CA GLU A 136 -13.12 -22.16 -2.94
C GLU A 136 -12.05 -21.10 -3.21
N PRO A 137 -10.76 -21.45 -3.15
CA PRO A 137 -9.68 -20.48 -3.32
C PRO A 137 -9.59 -19.91 -4.74
N GLY A 138 -10.31 -20.48 -5.71
CA GLY A 138 -10.15 -20.22 -7.14
C GLY A 138 -8.99 -21.01 -7.74
N ASP A 139 -8.99 -21.13 -9.07
CA ASP A 139 -7.98 -21.90 -9.80
C ASP A 139 -6.61 -21.21 -9.75
N LEU A 140 -5.59 -21.94 -9.31
CA LEU A 140 -4.20 -21.48 -9.29
C LEU A 140 -3.57 -21.56 -10.69
N GLU A 141 -2.80 -20.55 -11.09
CA GLU A 141 -2.06 -20.56 -12.37
C GLU A 141 -1.04 -21.71 -12.42
N HIS A 142 -0.36 -21.93 -11.30
CA HIS A 142 0.61 -23.01 -11.11
C HIS A 142 0.47 -23.62 -9.72
N VAL A 143 0.35 -24.96 -9.66
CA VAL A 143 0.23 -25.71 -8.41
C VAL A 143 1.62 -26.02 -7.86
N ARG A 144 1.96 -25.43 -6.72
CA ARG A 144 3.24 -25.66 -6.02
C ARG A 144 3.05 -26.74 -4.94
N TYR A 145 4.05 -27.60 -4.77
CA TYR A 145 4.08 -28.67 -3.77
C TYR A 145 2.90 -29.67 -3.82
N GLY A 146 2.16 -29.70 -4.94
CA GLY A 146 0.94 -30.51 -5.09
C GLY A 146 -0.26 -29.98 -4.28
N ILE A 147 -0.24 -28.72 -3.85
CA ILE A 147 -1.31 -28.10 -3.06
C ILE A 147 -2.17 -27.22 -3.96
N ASP A 148 -3.34 -27.71 -4.33
CA ASP A 148 -4.37 -27.00 -5.09
C ASP A 148 -5.69 -26.82 -4.33
N ASN A 149 -5.82 -27.44 -3.16
CA ASN A 149 -7.03 -27.42 -2.36
C ASN A 149 -6.74 -27.05 -0.90
N PHE A 150 -7.40 -26.02 -0.41
CA PHE A 150 -7.29 -25.49 0.95
C PHE A 150 -8.48 -24.55 1.22
N PHE A 151 -8.75 -24.27 2.50
CA PHE A 151 -9.79 -23.34 2.89
C PHE A 151 -9.26 -21.91 3.04
N PRO A 152 -9.74 -20.93 2.23
CA PRO A 152 -9.47 -19.52 2.45
C PRO A 152 -9.99 -19.05 3.81
N GLN A 153 -9.13 -18.46 4.64
CA GLN A 153 -9.50 -18.12 6.01
C GLN A 153 -8.84 -16.83 6.51
N ASN A 154 -9.64 -15.94 7.10
CA ASN A 154 -9.16 -14.67 7.67
C ASN A 154 -8.76 -14.72 9.15
N TYR A 155 -9.02 -15.82 9.84
CA TYR A 155 -8.66 -15.99 11.25
C TYR A 155 -8.45 -17.46 11.59
N CYS A 156 -7.51 -17.73 12.50
CA CYS A 156 -7.24 -19.08 12.96
C CYS A 156 -8.51 -19.69 13.60
N VAL A 157 -8.94 -20.84 13.07
CA VAL A 157 -9.99 -21.68 13.65
C VAL A 157 -9.27 -22.86 14.27
N VAL A 158 -9.38 -23.01 15.60
CA VAL A 158 -8.62 -23.99 16.37
C VAL A 158 -9.18 -25.43 16.19
N ASP A 159 -10.36 -25.57 15.58
CA ASP A 159 -11.15 -26.82 15.59
C ASP A 159 -11.57 -27.33 14.18
N MET A 160 -10.73 -27.17 13.14
CA MET A 160 -11.00 -27.87 11.87
C MET A 160 -10.34 -29.26 11.91
N ASP A 161 -11.17 -30.28 12.13
CA ASP A 161 -10.83 -31.72 12.19
C ASP A 161 -10.41 -32.36 10.85
N ASP A 162 -10.07 -31.58 9.81
CA ASP A 162 -9.97 -32.11 8.44
C ASP A 162 -8.56 -31.98 7.84
N ASP A 163 -8.17 -32.99 7.06
CA ASP A 163 -6.96 -33.13 6.21
C ASP A 163 -6.69 -31.95 5.23
N MET A 164 -7.54 -30.92 5.24
CA MET A 164 -7.50 -29.76 4.34
C MET A 164 -6.77 -28.58 4.99
N GLY A 165 -5.69 -28.12 4.33
CA GLY A 165 -4.91 -26.98 4.79
C GLY A 165 -5.68 -25.64 4.80
N VAL A 166 -5.11 -24.65 5.47
CA VAL A 166 -5.64 -23.27 5.52
C VAL A 166 -4.82 -22.37 4.59
N GLY A 167 -5.52 -21.55 3.79
CA GLY A 167 -4.91 -20.50 2.98
C GLY A 167 -5.25 -19.10 3.50
N VAL A 168 -4.25 -18.31 3.86
CA VAL A 168 -4.47 -16.92 4.30
C VAL A 168 -4.52 -16.00 3.08
N PRO A 169 -5.67 -15.37 2.77
CA PRO A 169 -5.83 -14.54 1.58
C PRO A 169 -5.06 -13.23 1.65
N VAL A 170 -4.31 -12.93 0.60
CA VAL A 170 -3.67 -11.63 0.37
C VAL A 170 -3.84 -11.20 -1.09
N HIS A 171 -4.05 -9.91 -1.35
CA HIS A 171 -3.88 -9.41 -2.72
C HIS A 171 -2.40 -9.47 -3.08
N ASP A 172 -2.09 -9.90 -4.30
CA ASP A 172 -0.73 -9.92 -4.83
C ASP A 172 -0.03 -8.55 -4.66
N ALA A 173 -0.70 -7.48 -5.09
CA ALA A 173 -0.18 -6.12 -4.93
C ALA A 173 0.01 -5.68 -3.46
N CYS A 174 -0.81 -6.18 -2.53
CA CYS A 174 -0.62 -5.88 -1.10
C CYS A 174 0.59 -6.62 -0.53
N TRP A 175 0.86 -7.85 -0.99
CA TRP A 175 2.04 -8.60 -0.61
C TRP A 175 3.33 -7.95 -1.13
N MET A 176 3.36 -7.49 -2.38
CA MET A 176 4.51 -6.74 -2.92
C MET A 176 4.86 -5.50 -2.10
N ILE A 177 3.84 -4.78 -1.60
CA ILE A 177 4.04 -3.63 -0.69
C ILE A 177 4.61 -4.11 0.65
N PHE A 178 4.07 -5.20 1.21
CA PHE A 178 4.59 -5.78 2.44
C PHE A 178 6.06 -6.18 2.30
N GLU A 179 6.45 -6.86 1.22
CA GLU A 179 7.85 -7.21 0.96
C GLU A 179 8.76 -5.98 0.94
N ARG A 180 8.34 -4.92 0.25
CA ARG A 180 9.10 -3.68 0.15
C ARG A 180 9.27 -3.02 1.52
N VAL A 181 8.20 -2.97 2.32
CA VAL A 181 8.25 -2.43 3.68
C VAL A 181 9.13 -3.29 4.60
N CYS A 182 9.02 -4.61 4.52
CA CYS A 182 9.87 -5.55 5.24
C CYS A 182 11.34 -5.33 4.93
N LYS A 183 11.73 -5.33 3.64
CA LYS A 183 13.11 -5.09 3.20
C LYS A 183 13.63 -3.73 3.70
N MET A 184 12.78 -2.70 3.67
CA MET A 184 13.16 -1.36 4.13
C MET A 184 13.33 -1.26 5.65
N ARG A 185 12.53 -1.99 6.45
CA ARG A 185 12.49 -1.86 7.92
C ARG A 185 13.32 -2.91 8.65
N LEU A 186 13.32 -4.15 8.15
CA LEU A 186 13.97 -5.31 8.77
C LEU A 186 15.14 -5.86 7.95
N GLY A 187 15.35 -5.36 6.72
CA GLY A 187 16.39 -5.88 5.81
C GLY A 187 16.03 -7.19 5.10
N LYS A 188 15.08 -7.96 5.64
CA LYS A 188 14.55 -9.19 5.05
C LYS A 188 13.02 -9.25 5.12
N VAL A 189 12.42 -10.12 4.30
CA VAL A 189 10.98 -10.42 4.37
C VAL A 189 10.77 -11.49 5.42
N ASP A 190 9.83 -11.25 6.35
CA ASP A 190 9.60 -12.12 7.49
C ASP A 190 8.23 -12.82 7.38
N LEU A 191 8.18 -13.85 6.52
CA LEU A 191 6.97 -14.64 6.28
C LEU A 191 6.57 -15.47 7.51
N GLN A 192 7.54 -16.12 8.16
CA GLN A 192 7.31 -16.88 9.39
C GLN A 192 6.74 -15.98 10.49
N GLY A 193 7.31 -14.79 10.69
CA GLY A 193 6.85 -13.80 11.65
C GLY A 193 5.46 -13.24 11.33
N PHE A 194 5.14 -13.04 10.06
CA PHE A 194 3.79 -12.69 9.62
C PHE A 194 2.77 -13.77 10.03
N MET A 195 3.09 -15.04 9.79
CA MET A 195 2.20 -16.15 10.14
C MET A 195 2.09 -16.35 11.65
N ALA A 196 3.18 -16.19 12.40
CA ALA A 196 3.18 -16.20 13.85
C ALA A 196 2.31 -15.08 14.44
N LEU A 197 2.35 -13.88 13.84
CA LEU A 197 1.47 -12.78 14.21
C LEU A 197 0.02 -13.08 13.86
N TRP A 198 -0.25 -13.68 12.69
CA TRP A 198 -1.59 -14.08 12.27
C TRP A 198 -2.20 -15.09 13.23
N ALA A 199 -1.46 -16.15 13.59
CA ALA A 199 -1.92 -17.16 14.54
C ALA A 199 -2.29 -16.56 15.91
N ARG A 200 -1.64 -15.46 16.33
CA ARG A 200 -1.91 -14.79 17.62
C ARG A 200 -2.98 -13.70 17.53
N GLN A 201 -3.02 -12.96 16.42
CA GLN A 201 -3.74 -11.68 16.34
C GLN A 201 -4.66 -11.56 15.11
N ALA A 202 -4.93 -12.63 14.36
CA ALA A 202 -5.84 -12.53 13.24
C ALA A 202 -7.24 -12.08 13.67
N CYS A 203 -7.88 -11.30 12.82
CA CYS A 203 -9.24 -10.81 12.97
C CYS A 203 -9.93 -10.86 11.62
N GLY A 204 -11.00 -11.65 11.53
CA GLY A 204 -11.80 -11.80 10.31
C GLY A 204 -12.21 -10.47 9.68
N ASN A 205 -12.45 -9.45 10.51
CA ASN A 205 -13.02 -8.17 10.10
C ASN A 205 -12.05 -6.99 9.95
N CYS A 206 -10.79 -7.08 10.39
CA CYS A 206 -9.86 -5.94 10.26
C CYS A 206 -8.43 -6.35 9.89
N GLY A 207 -8.23 -7.59 9.46
CA GLY A 207 -6.92 -8.18 9.24
C GLY A 207 -6.36 -8.61 10.60
N PHE A 208 -5.74 -7.70 11.34
CA PHE A 208 -5.21 -7.99 12.68
C PHE A 208 -5.96 -7.24 13.78
N GLN A 209 -5.96 -7.78 15.00
CA GLN A 209 -6.60 -7.20 16.18
C GLN A 209 -6.21 -5.74 16.37
N ASN A 210 -7.20 -4.85 16.57
CA ASN A 210 -7.00 -3.42 16.81
C ASN A 210 -6.22 -2.67 15.73
N MET A 211 -6.16 -3.17 14.49
CA MET A 211 -5.60 -2.41 13.36
C MET A 211 -6.40 -1.13 13.11
N LYS A 212 -5.70 -0.02 12.92
CA LYS A 212 -6.32 1.27 12.63
C LYS A 212 -6.65 1.37 11.14
N GLN A 213 -7.82 0.87 10.78
CA GLN A 213 -8.39 0.99 9.44
C GLN A 213 -9.18 2.29 9.27
N GLU A 214 -9.41 2.70 8.02
CA GLU A 214 -10.37 3.77 7.70
C GLU A 214 -11.79 3.33 8.06
N GLN A 215 -12.60 4.25 8.62
CA GLN A 215 -13.94 3.92 9.11
C GLN A 215 -14.84 3.34 8.01
N ILE A 216 -14.66 3.81 6.77
CA ILE A 216 -15.46 3.40 5.62
C ILE A 216 -15.28 1.91 5.26
N ILE A 217 -14.13 1.30 5.59
CA ILE A 217 -13.91 -0.15 5.37
C ILE A 217 -14.93 -0.96 6.15
N PHE A 218 -15.29 -0.51 7.35
CA PHE A 218 -16.33 -1.17 8.12
C PHE A 218 -17.66 -1.08 7.37
N GLU A 219 -18.05 0.09 6.86
CA GLU A 219 -19.31 0.25 6.10
C GLU A 219 -19.36 -0.63 4.85
N CYS A 220 -18.24 -0.79 4.15
CA CYS A 220 -18.08 -1.69 3.01
C CYS A 220 -18.21 -3.17 3.39
N ARG A 221 -17.76 -3.57 4.57
CA ARG A 221 -17.84 -4.96 5.04
C ARG A 221 -19.21 -5.31 5.58
N GLN A 222 -20.09 -5.82 4.72
CA GLN A 222 -21.36 -6.43 5.12
C GLN A 222 -21.24 -7.96 4.97
N GLN A 223 -22.38 -8.67 4.83
CA GLN A 223 -22.35 -10.08 4.43
C GLN A 223 -21.57 -10.28 3.12
N PHE A 224 -21.76 -9.35 2.18
CA PHE A 224 -20.96 -9.19 0.97
C PHE A 224 -20.22 -7.85 1.02
N TRP A 225 -19.16 -7.71 0.22
CA TRP A 225 -18.52 -6.42 0.05
C TRP A 225 -19.45 -5.40 -0.62
N LYS A 226 -19.69 -4.28 0.05
CA LYS A 226 -20.50 -3.16 -0.41
C LYS A 226 -19.62 -2.12 -1.10
N HIS A 227 -19.82 -1.92 -2.39
CA HIS A 227 -19.05 -1.03 -3.24
C HIS A 227 -19.57 0.41 -3.13
N VAL A 228 -19.30 1.06 -1.99
CA VAL A 228 -19.77 2.41 -1.72
C VAL A 228 -19.18 3.42 -2.72
N ALA A 229 -20.03 4.29 -3.27
CA ALA A 229 -19.59 5.35 -4.16
C ALA A 229 -18.58 6.29 -3.47
N GLY A 230 -17.44 6.57 -4.12
CA GLY A 230 -16.35 7.37 -3.56
C GLY A 230 -15.25 6.55 -2.88
N THR A 231 -15.43 5.23 -2.76
CA THR A 231 -14.42 4.31 -2.21
C THR A 231 -13.76 3.44 -3.28
N GLU A 232 -13.79 3.86 -4.54
CA GLU A 232 -13.23 3.09 -5.66
C GLU A 232 -11.73 2.83 -5.46
N TYR A 233 -11.03 3.74 -4.77
CA TYR A 233 -9.63 3.55 -4.35
C TYR A 233 -9.39 2.33 -3.43
N LEU A 234 -10.41 1.74 -2.81
CA LEU A 234 -10.22 0.50 -2.04
C LEU A 234 -9.90 -0.68 -2.99
N GLY A 235 -10.50 -0.69 -4.19
CA GLY A 235 -10.33 -1.73 -5.20
C GLY A 235 -9.31 -1.41 -6.30
N ALA A 236 -8.62 -0.26 -6.23
CA ALA A 236 -7.60 0.12 -7.21
C ALA A 236 -6.28 -0.61 -6.96
N ASN A 237 -5.58 -1.09 -7.98
CA ASN A 237 -4.26 -1.70 -7.85
C ASN A 237 -3.25 -0.67 -7.28
N PRO A 238 -2.68 -0.92 -6.10
CA PRO A 238 -1.75 0.01 -5.47
C PRO A 238 -0.32 -0.11 -6.01
N VAL A 239 0.02 -1.09 -6.85
CA VAL A 239 1.38 -1.30 -7.38
C VAL A 239 1.43 -0.88 -8.84
N GLU A 240 0.65 -1.55 -9.69
CA GLU A 240 0.54 -1.22 -11.12
C GLU A 240 -0.44 -0.05 -11.30
N ILE A 241 0.07 1.18 -11.23
CA ILE A 241 -0.76 2.40 -11.37
C ILE A 241 -0.61 2.96 -12.78
N PRO A 242 -1.65 2.87 -13.64
CA PRO A 242 -1.56 3.31 -15.02
C PRO A 242 -1.15 4.78 -15.16
N GLY A 243 -0.12 5.04 -15.97
CA GLY A 243 0.34 6.39 -16.27
C GLY A 243 1.08 7.13 -15.15
N LEU A 244 1.30 6.52 -13.98
CA LEU A 244 1.95 7.19 -12.85
C LEU A 244 3.38 7.63 -13.18
N LEU A 245 4.21 6.73 -13.71
CA LEU A 245 5.61 7.03 -14.04
C LEU A 245 5.74 8.17 -15.06
N PHE A 246 4.88 8.16 -16.10
CA PHE A 246 4.81 9.24 -17.08
C PHE A 246 4.36 10.56 -16.48
N GLY A 247 3.35 10.55 -15.60
CA GLY A 247 2.89 11.75 -14.91
C GLY A 247 3.93 12.34 -13.95
N LEU A 248 4.85 11.51 -13.45
CA LEU A 248 5.96 11.97 -12.61
C LEU A 248 7.10 12.58 -13.43
N SER A 249 7.49 11.96 -14.56
CA SER A 249 8.67 12.35 -15.32
C SER A 249 8.62 13.79 -15.85
N GLU A 250 7.44 14.32 -16.17
CA GLU A 250 7.26 15.71 -16.63
C GLU A 250 7.75 16.76 -15.61
N HIS A 251 7.74 16.44 -14.31
CA HIS A 251 8.07 17.39 -13.25
C HIS A 251 9.53 17.37 -12.82
N TYR A 252 10.35 16.47 -13.38
CA TYR A 252 11.77 16.33 -13.05
C TYR A 252 12.68 17.28 -13.85
N GLY A 253 12.21 17.83 -14.97
CA GLY A 253 13.03 18.67 -15.87
C GLY A 253 13.20 20.14 -15.46
N ASP A 254 12.55 20.58 -14.38
CA ASP A 254 12.54 22.00 -14.01
C ASP A 254 13.79 22.39 -13.20
N TYR A 255 14.79 22.98 -13.88
CA TYR A 255 16.01 23.52 -13.28
C TYR A 255 15.74 24.83 -12.53
N PRO A 256 15.95 24.88 -11.20
CA PRO A 256 15.57 26.06 -10.44
C PRO A 256 16.77 27.02 -10.25
N ARG A 257 16.55 28.33 -10.35
CA ARG A 257 17.59 29.34 -10.02
C ARG A 257 17.73 29.51 -8.49
N GLY A 258 18.96 29.56 -7.96
CA GLY A 258 19.28 29.80 -6.53
C GLY A 258 19.15 28.57 -5.60
N ASP A 259 19.30 28.73 -4.28
CA ASP A 259 19.16 27.62 -3.30
C ASP A 259 17.85 27.65 -2.49
N GLY A 260 17.23 28.83 -2.41
CA GLY A 260 15.96 29.04 -1.70
C GLY A 260 14.75 28.72 -2.57
N VAL A 261 13.66 28.32 -1.91
CA VAL A 261 12.41 27.94 -2.58
C VAL A 261 11.41 29.09 -2.67
N PHE A 262 11.51 30.11 -1.82
CA PHE A 262 10.63 31.27 -1.83
C PHE A 262 11.33 32.50 -2.40
N MET A 263 10.66 33.27 -3.25
CA MET A 263 11.19 34.54 -3.73
C MET A 263 11.46 35.46 -2.54
N THR A 264 12.73 35.74 -2.27
CA THR A 264 13.11 36.84 -1.39
C THR A 264 12.69 38.13 -2.09
N ARG A 265 11.97 39.02 -1.40
CA ARG A 265 11.88 40.42 -1.84
C ARG A 265 13.33 40.88 -1.98
N THR A 266 13.75 41.21 -3.21
CA THR A 266 15.03 41.84 -3.45
C THR A 266 15.09 43.08 -2.55
N PRO A 267 16.15 43.26 -1.76
CA PRO A 267 16.33 44.53 -1.06
C PRO A 267 16.38 45.62 -2.12
N SER A 268 15.53 46.64 -1.95
CA SER A 268 15.65 47.86 -2.75
C SER A 268 17.09 48.39 -2.59
N PRO A 269 17.73 48.93 -3.63
CA PRO A 269 19.06 49.53 -3.51
C PRO A 269 19.16 50.58 -2.40
N ASP A 270 18.03 51.14 -1.95
CA ASP A 270 17.94 52.10 -0.85
C ASP A 270 17.95 51.49 0.57
N ASN A 271 17.95 50.16 0.73
CA ASN A 271 17.94 49.53 2.06
C ASN A 271 18.58 48.12 2.07
N PRO A 272 19.92 48.01 2.20
CA PRO A 272 20.66 46.74 2.10
C PRO A 272 20.53 45.84 3.33
N THR A 273 19.92 46.31 4.41
CA THR A 273 19.76 45.52 5.64
C THR A 273 18.57 44.59 5.55
N VAL A 274 18.83 43.30 5.31
CA VAL A 274 17.91 42.24 5.75
C VAL A 274 17.71 42.45 7.25
N PRO A 275 16.48 42.72 7.73
CA PRO A 275 16.28 43.00 9.15
C PRO A 275 16.55 41.73 9.94
N GLN A 276 17.76 41.61 10.47
CA GLN A 276 18.07 40.67 11.54
C GLN A 276 17.24 41.10 12.74
N ASN A 277 16.32 40.25 13.16
CA ASN A 277 15.54 40.52 14.36
C ASN A 277 16.41 40.13 15.57
N PRO A 278 16.93 41.07 16.37
CA PRO A 278 17.90 40.76 17.41
C PRO A 278 17.32 39.89 18.54
N THR A 279 15.99 39.71 18.57
CA THR A 279 15.26 38.86 19.52
C THR A 279 15.03 37.43 19.05
N ASP A 280 15.34 37.09 17.80
CA ASP A 280 15.19 35.72 17.29
C ASP A 280 16.42 34.89 17.69
N PRO A 281 16.31 33.90 18.59
CA PRO A 281 17.47 33.13 19.05
C PRO A 281 18.15 32.35 17.91
N PHE A 282 17.40 32.00 16.86
CA PHE A 282 17.93 31.29 15.70
C PHE A 282 18.70 32.20 14.73
N SER A 283 18.58 33.52 14.85
CA SER A 283 19.25 34.47 13.94
C SER A 283 20.77 34.34 13.97
N ARG A 284 21.33 33.95 15.12
CA ARG A 284 22.78 33.77 15.37
C ARG A 284 23.33 32.42 14.89
N LEU A 285 22.46 31.47 14.52
CA LEU A 285 22.92 30.18 14.05
C LEU A 285 23.43 30.27 12.60
N PRO A 286 24.53 29.59 12.26
CA PRO A 286 24.94 29.34 10.88
C PRO A 286 23.85 28.61 10.08
N ALA A 287 23.93 28.69 8.75
CA ALA A 287 22.95 28.08 7.85
C ALA A 287 22.92 26.55 7.99
N GLU A 288 24.07 25.94 8.27
CA GLU A 288 24.25 24.50 8.46
C GLU A 288 23.45 24.01 9.66
N LEU A 289 23.55 24.69 10.81
CA LEU A 289 22.79 24.32 12.02
C LEU A 289 21.28 24.54 11.84
N LYS A 290 20.90 25.61 11.12
CA LYS A 290 19.48 25.83 10.75
C LYS A 290 18.97 24.71 9.86
N ASN A 291 19.77 24.26 8.90
CA ASN A 291 19.42 23.15 8.02
C ASN A 291 19.28 21.86 8.83
N MET A 292 20.22 21.53 9.73
CA MET A 292 20.10 20.36 10.61
C MET A 292 18.78 20.36 11.39
N ILE A 293 18.41 21.49 12.00
CA ILE A 293 17.12 21.64 12.69
C ILE A 293 15.96 21.35 11.73
N LEU A 294 15.99 21.87 10.50
CA LEU A 294 14.94 21.60 9.50
C LEU A 294 14.90 20.13 9.09
N TYR A 295 16.05 19.48 8.95
CA TYR A 295 16.16 18.07 8.59
C TYR A 295 15.68 17.13 9.69
N ASP A 296 15.60 17.56 10.94
CA ASP A 296 15.08 16.71 12.03
C ASP A 296 13.57 16.87 12.27
N LEU A 297 12.91 17.79 11.55
CA LEU A 297 11.50 18.12 11.78
C LEU A 297 10.56 17.58 10.68
N PRO A 298 9.33 17.16 11.05
CA PRO A 298 8.28 16.88 10.07
C PRO A 298 7.71 18.17 9.46
N SER A 299 7.04 18.07 8.31
CA SER A 299 6.49 19.22 7.56
C SER A 299 5.56 20.12 8.39
N LYS A 300 4.78 19.54 9.30
CA LYS A 300 3.88 20.27 10.22
C LYS A 300 4.65 21.17 11.17
N ASP A 301 5.74 20.67 11.74
CA ASP A 301 6.55 21.41 12.71
C ASP A 301 7.42 22.44 12.01
N ILE A 302 7.90 22.14 10.80
CA ILE A 302 8.55 23.14 9.93
C ILE A 302 7.59 24.29 9.65
N THR A 303 6.31 24.03 9.38
CA THR A 303 5.31 25.07 9.14
C THR A 303 5.13 25.95 10.38
N SER A 304 5.00 25.33 11.56
CA SER A 304 4.91 26.06 12.84
C SER A 304 6.17 26.88 13.13
N LEU A 305 7.35 26.32 12.88
CA LEU A 305 8.64 26.99 13.07
C LEU A 305 8.79 28.21 12.15
N ARG A 306 8.31 28.13 10.91
CA ARG A 306 8.29 29.26 9.96
C ARG A 306 7.42 30.42 10.41
N LEU A 307 6.34 30.13 11.14
CA LEU A 307 5.47 31.14 11.72
C LEU A 307 6.11 31.77 12.96
N ALA A 308 6.81 30.96 13.77
CA ALA A 308 7.44 31.40 15.02
C ALA A 308 8.76 32.16 14.83
N SER A 309 9.57 31.81 13.83
CA SER A 309 10.92 32.38 13.64
C SER A 309 11.15 32.84 12.20
N ARG A 310 11.64 34.09 12.05
CA ARG A 310 11.95 34.67 10.74
C ARG A 310 13.14 33.99 10.08
N SER A 311 14.03 33.39 10.89
CA SER A 311 15.22 32.69 10.43
C SER A 311 14.93 31.48 9.54
N PHE A 312 13.73 30.91 9.61
CA PHE A 312 13.31 29.74 8.82
C PHE A 312 12.34 30.06 7.68
N ARG A 313 12.06 31.34 7.40
CA ARG A 313 11.10 31.71 6.32
C ARG A 313 11.51 31.15 4.96
N GLN A 314 12.81 31.16 4.69
CA GLN A 314 13.43 30.52 3.54
C GLN A 314 13.75 29.06 3.88
N LEU A 315 13.37 28.16 2.99
CA LEU A 315 13.65 26.73 3.12
C LEU A 315 14.62 26.31 2.01
N PRO A 316 15.59 25.40 2.32
CA PRO A 316 16.42 24.76 1.31
C PRO A 316 15.58 23.87 0.39
N LYS A 317 15.92 23.80 -0.90
CA LYS A 317 15.28 22.88 -1.86
C LYS A 317 15.41 21.41 -1.43
N GLN A 318 16.61 21.04 -0.97
CA GLN A 318 16.94 19.67 -0.57
C GLN A 318 16.16 19.18 0.67
N LEU A 319 15.52 20.10 1.42
CA LEU A 319 14.61 19.71 2.50
C LEU A 319 13.42 18.91 1.95
N PHE A 320 12.89 19.31 0.80
CA PHE A 320 11.71 18.65 0.23
C PHE A 320 12.03 17.26 -0.29
N HIS A 321 13.23 17.01 -0.79
CA HIS A 321 13.69 15.65 -1.12
C HIS A 321 13.61 14.74 0.10
N LYS A 322 14.13 15.22 1.25
CA LYS A 322 14.05 14.49 2.52
C LYS A 322 12.61 14.29 3.00
N LEU A 323 11.75 15.31 2.88
CA LEU A 323 10.33 15.17 3.22
C LEU A 323 9.61 14.15 2.34
N ILE A 324 9.99 14.00 1.07
CA ILE A 324 9.44 12.96 0.20
C ILE A 324 9.85 11.57 0.72
N GLN A 325 11.12 11.38 1.05
CA GLN A 325 11.63 10.11 1.57
C GLN A 325 10.98 9.74 2.91
N ASP A 326 10.76 10.72 3.79
CA ASP A 326 10.20 10.50 5.12
C ASP A 326 8.67 10.36 5.12
N GLU A 327 7.97 11.26 4.42
CA GLU A 327 6.51 11.39 4.55
C GLU A 327 5.75 10.70 3.41
N LEU A 328 6.42 10.43 2.29
CA LEU A 328 5.83 9.83 1.10
C LEU A 328 6.65 8.61 0.57
N PRO A 329 7.13 7.70 1.44
CA PRO A 329 8.04 6.61 1.06
C PRO A 329 7.43 5.59 0.08
N TRP A 330 6.11 5.62 -0.12
CA TRP A 330 5.40 4.79 -1.08
C TRP A 330 5.48 5.30 -2.54
N PHE A 331 6.11 6.44 -2.82
CA PHE A 331 6.47 6.79 -4.21
C PHE A 331 7.85 6.25 -4.50
N TRP A 332 7.93 4.97 -4.83
CA TRP A 332 9.19 4.34 -5.17
C TRP A 332 9.61 4.51 -6.62
N GLU A 333 8.71 4.99 -7.48
CA GLU A 333 9.01 5.36 -8.86
C GLU A 333 10.11 6.43 -8.92
N LEU A 334 10.35 7.18 -7.84
CA LEU A 334 11.43 8.15 -7.77
C LEU A 334 12.80 7.48 -7.85
N ASP A 335 12.94 6.27 -7.30
CA ASP A 335 14.17 5.47 -7.41
C ASP A 335 14.34 4.94 -8.84
N GLU A 336 13.25 4.52 -9.47
CA GLU A 336 13.23 4.06 -10.87
C GLU A 336 13.59 5.20 -11.84
N LEU A 337 13.01 6.39 -11.66
CA LEU A 337 13.32 7.57 -12.47
C LEU A 337 14.77 8.00 -12.30
N LYS A 338 15.31 7.90 -11.08
CA LYS A 338 16.73 8.17 -10.83
C LYS A 338 17.61 7.17 -11.59
N GLN A 339 17.27 5.88 -11.52
CA GLN A 339 18.02 4.84 -12.23
C GLN A 339 17.97 5.05 -13.74
N MET A 340 16.80 5.37 -14.29
CA MET A 340 16.63 5.68 -15.72
C MET A 340 17.46 6.89 -16.16
N ASP A 341 17.51 7.97 -15.37
CA ASP A 341 18.35 9.14 -15.67
C ASP A 341 19.84 8.76 -15.61
N ASP A 342 20.27 8.06 -14.56
CA ASP A 342 21.65 7.60 -14.41
C ASP A 342 22.07 6.69 -15.59
N ASP A 343 21.20 5.78 -16.04
CA ASP A 343 21.44 4.89 -17.18
C ASP A 343 21.49 5.65 -18.51
N TRP A 344 20.56 6.59 -18.73
CA TRP A 344 20.54 7.43 -19.93
C TRP A 344 21.83 8.26 -20.07
N TRP A 345 22.28 8.90 -18.98
CA TRP A 345 23.52 9.67 -18.97
C TRP A 345 24.76 8.79 -19.16
N ARG A 346 24.78 7.57 -18.59
CA ARG A 346 25.86 6.59 -18.80
C ARG A 346 25.98 6.16 -20.25
N GLU A 347 24.84 5.92 -20.91
CA GLU A 347 24.82 5.54 -22.31
C GLU A 347 25.24 6.70 -23.23
N TRP A 348 24.71 7.90 -23.00
CA TRP A 348 24.98 9.08 -23.83
C TRP A 348 26.45 9.50 -23.83
N PHE A 349 27.15 9.37 -22.70
CA PHE A 349 28.56 9.78 -22.54
C PHE A 349 29.55 8.62 -22.47
N LYS A 350 29.15 7.41 -22.86
CA LYS A 350 29.95 6.19 -22.70
C LYS A 350 31.36 6.28 -23.30
N ASP A 351 31.51 7.03 -24.39
CA ASP A 351 32.76 7.15 -25.15
C ASP A 351 33.41 8.55 -25.05
N ASP A 352 32.81 9.46 -24.27
CA ASP A 352 33.25 10.86 -24.17
C ASP A 352 34.23 11.08 -23.01
N ASP A 353 35.36 11.73 -23.32
CA ASP A 353 36.37 12.10 -22.33
C ASP A 353 36.21 13.58 -21.93
N PRO A 354 35.86 13.90 -20.66
CA PRO A 354 35.61 15.28 -20.23
C PRO A 354 36.84 16.18 -20.36
N GLU A 355 38.06 15.62 -20.43
CA GLU A 355 39.30 16.40 -20.60
C GLU A 355 39.59 16.74 -22.07
N LYS A 356 38.91 16.10 -23.01
CA LYS A 356 39.07 16.32 -24.46
C LYS A 356 38.00 17.23 -25.07
N VAL A 357 37.01 17.66 -24.28
CA VAL A 357 35.92 18.52 -24.75
C VAL A 357 36.29 19.99 -24.57
N ASN A 358 36.27 20.75 -25.66
CA ASN A 358 36.62 22.19 -25.67
C ASN A 358 35.56 23.09 -25.01
N ASN A 359 34.34 22.58 -24.79
CA ASN A 359 33.25 23.30 -24.14
C ASN A 359 33.14 22.86 -22.67
N GLU A 360 33.35 23.79 -21.74
CA GLU A 360 33.29 23.51 -20.29
C GLU A 360 31.88 23.05 -19.86
N GLN A 361 30.82 23.47 -20.56
CA GLN A 361 29.46 23.00 -20.27
C GLN A 361 29.28 21.51 -20.60
N ASP A 362 29.91 21.06 -21.68
CA ASP A 362 29.86 19.67 -22.13
C ASP A 362 30.80 18.82 -21.26
N ALA A 363 31.99 19.32 -20.93
CA ALA A 363 32.90 18.70 -19.98
C ALA A 363 32.27 18.55 -18.58
N GLU A 364 31.51 19.54 -18.12
CA GLU A 364 30.79 19.46 -16.85
C GLU A 364 29.60 18.50 -16.93
N SER A 365 28.95 18.36 -18.09
CA SER A 365 27.88 17.37 -18.30
C SER A 365 28.41 15.93 -18.28
N ILE A 366 29.58 15.67 -18.88
CA ILE A 366 30.28 14.38 -18.78
C ILE A 366 30.76 14.12 -17.34
N ARG A 367 31.27 15.14 -16.63
CA ARG A 367 31.63 15.00 -15.21
C ARG A 367 30.39 14.73 -14.33
N ARG A 368 29.20 15.20 -14.72
CA ARG A 368 27.93 14.96 -14.02
C ARG A 368 27.46 13.52 -14.15
N SER A 369 27.61 12.89 -15.32
CA SER A 369 27.27 11.47 -15.50
C SER A 369 28.11 10.55 -14.62
N GLY A 370 29.38 10.90 -14.39
CA GLY A 370 30.27 10.14 -13.49
C GLY A 370 30.01 10.32 -11.99
N ARG A 371 29.18 11.28 -11.56
CA ARG A 371 28.96 11.59 -10.13
C ARG A 371 27.52 11.40 -9.64
N GLY A 372 26.55 11.21 -10.54
CA GLY A 372 25.11 11.10 -10.20
C GLY A 372 24.58 12.39 -9.60
N ASN A 373 23.92 13.24 -10.39
CA ASN A 373 23.47 14.56 -9.93
C ASN A 373 21.96 14.80 -10.02
N PHE A 374 21.19 13.72 -10.23
CA PHE A 374 19.72 13.70 -10.32
C PHE A 374 19.05 14.52 -9.21
N THR A 375 19.60 14.50 -8.00
CA THR A 375 18.99 15.16 -6.84
C THR A 375 19.32 16.64 -6.67
N LYS A 376 20.38 17.17 -7.27
CA LYS A 376 20.83 18.56 -6.97
C LYS A 376 20.10 19.63 -7.79
N ASN A 377 19.62 19.26 -8.97
CA ASN A 377 19.07 20.20 -9.95
C ASN A 377 17.54 20.16 -10.06
N VAL A 378 16.88 19.36 -9.22
CA VAL A 378 15.42 19.21 -9.22
C VAL A 378 14.78 20.21 -8.27
N ASN A 379 13.69 20.84 -8.72
CA ASN A 379 12.82 21.61 -7.84
C ASN A 379 11.96 20.69 -6.96
N TRP A 380 12.55 20.17 -5.88
CA TRP A 380 11.89 19.21 -5.00
C TRP A 380 10.62 19.73 -4.31
N LEU A 381 10.42 21.05 -4.18
CA LEU A 381 9.12 21.57 -3.71
C LEU A 381 8.04 21.31 -4.75
N SER A 382 8.33 21.53 -6.03
CA SER A 382 7.38 21.29 -7.13
C SER A 382 6.97 19.82 -7.15
N VAL A 383 7.96 18.93 -7.07
CA VAL A 383 7.76 17.49 -6.98
C VAL A 383 6.92 17.14 -5.74
N TYR A 384 7.31 17.58 -4.54
CA TYR A 384 6.55 17.29 -3.31
C TYR A 384 5.08 17.72 -3.41
N LYS A 385 4.81 18.94 -3.91
CA LYS A 385 3.43 19.42 -4.12
C LYS A 385 2.65 18.53 -5.08
N GLN A 386 3.28 18.14 -6.18
CA GLN A 386 2.64 17.28 -7.17
C GLN A 386 2.35 15.90 -6.60
N LEU A 387 3.29 15.29 -5.87
CA LEU A 387 3.08 14.01 -5.19
C LEU A 387 1.91 14.08 -4.19
N CYS A 388 1.76 15.19 -3.46
CA CYS A 388 0.59 15.40 -2.60
C CYS A 388 -0.72 15.46 -3.39
N ILE A 389 -0.74 16.07 -4.58
CA ILE A 389 -1.92 16.10 -5.45
C ILE A 389 -2.22 14.70 -5.99
N LEU A 390 -1.22 13.98 -6.49
CA LEU A 390 -1.36 12.63 -7.02
C LEU A 390 -1.88 11.65 -5.97
N ARG A 391 -1.39 11.76 -4.73
CA ARG A 391 -1.91 10.97 -3.59
C ARG A 391 -3.42 11.11 -3.38
N MET A 392 -3.97 12.30 -3.66
CA MET A 392 -5.40 12.57 -3.48
C MET A 392 -6.23 12.28 -4.75
N GLY A 393 -5.66 12.52 -5.92
CA GLY A 393 -6.36 12.45 -7.20
C GLY A 393 -6.28 11.10 -7.91
N VAL A 394 -5.22 10.32 -7.69
CA VAL A 394 -5.03 9.01 -8.34
C VAL A 394 -5.42 7.92 -7.36
N VAL A 395 -6.45 7.14 -7.71
CA VAL A 395 -7.05 6.13 -6.83
C VAL A 395 -6.06 5.05 -6.41
N GLY A 396 -5.21 4.57 -7.32
CA GLY A 396 -4.15 3.61 -7.02
C GLY A 396 -3.13 4.15 -6.01
N VAL A 397 -2.73 5.43 -6.12
CA VAL A 397 -1.76 6.05 -5.19
C VAL A 397 -2.38 6.24 -3.81
N ARG A 398 -3.66 6.64 -3.78
CA ARG A 398 -4.42 6.73 -2.53
C ARG A 398 -4.50 5.35 -1.86
N ASN A 399 -4.75 4.30 -2.63
CA ASN A 399 -4.74 2.93 -2.10
C ASN A 399 -3.37 2.55 -1.56
N ARG A 400 -2.32 2.79 -2.34
CA ARG A 400 -0.93 2.49 -1.99
C ARG A 400 -0.53 3.13 -0.67
N ALA A 401 -0.81 4.41 -0.48
CA ALA A 401 -0.52 5.10 0.77
C ALA A 401 -1.23 4.44 1.96
N ARG A 402 -2.50 4.03 1.80
CA ARG A 402 -3.24 3.30 2.85
C ARG A 402 -2.58 1.96 3.17
N VAL A 403 -2.32 1.13 2.15
CA VAL A 403 -1.74 -0.19 2.31
C VAL A 403 -0.33 -0.11 2.90
N TRP A 404 0.46 0.89 2.52
CA TRP A 404 1.79 1.13 3.07
C TRP A 404 1.76 1.29 4.59
N TYR A 405 0.90 2.16 5.13
CA TYR A 405 0.81 2.35 6.58
C TYR A 405 0.35 1.08 7.32
N LEU A 406 -0.51 0.27 6.69
CA LEU A 406 -0.93 -1.01 7.26
C LEU A 406 0.22 -2.02 7.27
N ALA A 407 0.98 -2.10 6.17
CA ALA A 407 2.18 -2.93 6.09
C ALA A 407 3.24 -2.51 7.12
N GLU A 408 3.51 -1.21 7.29
CA GLU A 408 4.43 -0.72 8.32
C GLU A 408 4.03 -1.12 9.73
N GLU A 409 2.73 -1.00 10.05
CA GLU A 409 2.21 -1.41 11.36
C GLU A 409 2.30 -2.93 11.55
N ILE A 410 2.03 -3.74 10.52
CA ILE A 410 2.20 -5.20 10.59
C ILE A 410 3.67 -5.54 10.82
N VAL A 411 4.59 -4.99 10.04
CA VAL A 411 6.04 -5.23 10.16
C VAL A 411 6.55 -4.83 11.54
N LYS A 412 6.11 -3.69 12.06
CA LYS A 412 6.44 -3.25 13.42
C LYS A 412 5.97 -4.27 14.47
N ARG A 413 4.76 -4.81 14.33
CA ARG A 413 4.21 -5.81 15.27
C ARG A 413 4.91 -7.16 15.16
N VAL A 414 5.34 -7.55 13.96
CA VAL A 414 6.17 -8.75 13.77
C VAL A 414 7.49 -8.59 14.52
N ASP A 415 8.17 -7.45 14.37
CA ASP A 415 9.42 -7.16 15.10
C ASP A 415 9.22 -7.07 16.63
N GLU A 416 8.13 -6.46 17.09
CA GLU A 416 7.76 -6.48 18.52
C GLU A 416 7.51 -7.89 19.04
N LEU A 417 6.83 -8.74 18.27
CA LEU A 417 6.60 -10.14 18.62
C LEU A 417 7.93 -10.89 18.73
N ARG A 418 8.81 -10.75 17.74
CA ARG A 418 10.17 -11.33 17.75
C ARG A 418 10.94 -10.95 19.00
N ARG A 419 11.00 -9.66 19.32
CA ARG A 419 11.70 -9.14 20.51
C ARG A 419 11.10 -9.70 21.80
N SER A 420 9.77 -9.73 21.91
CA SER A 420 9.08 -10.23 23.11
C SER A 420 9.33 -11.72 23.38
N LEU A 421 9.45 -12.54 22.33
CA LEU A 421 9.75 -13.97 22.45
C LEU A 421 11.21 -14.20 22.85
N LYS A 422 12.15 -13.46 22.23
CA LYS A 422 13.57 -13.52 22.60
C LYS A 422 13.80 -13.16 24.08
N GLU A 423 13.14 -12.12 24.58
CA GLU A 423 13.23 -11.71 25.99
C GLU A 423 12.73 -12.79 26.96
N ARG A 424 11.68 -13.55 26.59
CA ARG A 424 11.14 -14.63 27.44
C ARG A 424 12.05 -15.85 27.47
N SER A 425 12.70 -16.17 26.35
CA SER A 425 13.63 -17.29 26.28
C SER A 425 14.97 -17.03 26.99
N ALA A 426 15.28 -15.76 27.32
CA ALA A 426 16.54 -15.35 27.94
C ALA A 426 16.55 -15.42 29.50
N GLU A 427 15.47 -15.86 30.16
CA GLU A 427 15.49 -16.21 31.60
C GLU A 427 16.22 -17.56 31.85
N PRO A 428 16.82 -17.81 33.03
CA PRO A 428 18.17 -18.35 33.19
C PRO A 428 18.29 -19.86 32.96
N ALA A 429 18.08 -20.29 31.73
CA ALA A 429 18.41 -21.62 31.25
C ALA A 429 19.45 -21.56 30.11
N GLY A 430 20.48 -20.72 30.26
CA GLY A 430 21.82 -20.92 29.68
C GLY A 430 21.94 -21.25 28.17
N HIS A 431 20.93 -20.94 27.36
CA HIS A 431 20.97 -21.15 25.92
C HIS A 431 20.95 -19.78 25.24
N ASP A 432 22.11 -19.41 24.72
CA ASP A 432 22.31 -18.23 23.89
C ASP A 432 21.57 -18.49 22.56
N LEU A 433 20.34 -17.97 22.43
CA LEU A 433 19.56 -18.16 21.20
C LEU A 433 20.09 -17.21 20.14
N GLY A 434 20.47 -17.78 18.99
CA GLY A 434 20.98 -17.02 17.85
C GLY A 434 19.95 -16.01 17.31
N GLU A 435 20.43 -15.02 16.56
CA GLU A 435 19.57 -13.95 16.01
C GLU A 435 18.46 -14.48 15.05
N ASP A 436 18.61 -15.70 14.55
CA ASP A 436 17.79 -16.35 13.51
C ASP A 436 16.99 -17.58 13.96
N GLU A 437 16.73 -17.80 15.27
CA GLU A 437 15.85 -18.92 15.65
C GLU A 437 14.40 -18.74 15.15
N ASP A 438 13.84 -19.84 14.62
CA ASP A 438 12.50 -19.90 14.07
C ASP A 438 11.45 -19.64 15.16
N ILE A 439 10.63 -18.62 14.93
CA ILE A 439 9.50 -18.34 15.81
C ILE A 439 8.44 -19.43 15.58
N PRO A 440 7.96 -20.11 16.64
CA PRO A 440 6.86 -21.04 16.49
C PRO A 440 5.61 -20.28 16.07
N VAL A 441 5.07 -20.63 14.90
CA VAL A 441 3.83 -20.02 14.39
C VAL A 441 2.67 -20.35 15.33
N GLN A 442 2.56 -21.61 15.76
CA GLN A 442 1.53 -22.01 16.70
C GLN A 442 1.80 -21.39 18.08
N PRO A 443 0.82 -20.69 18.68
CA PRO A 443 0.96 -20.17 20.03
C PRO A 443 1.12 -21.31 21.04
N THR A 444 1.89 -21.07 22.11
CA THR A 444 1.99 -22.04 23.21
C THR A 444 0.75 -21.98 24.11
N GLU A 445 0.49 -23.05 24.86
CA GLU A 445 -0.59 -23.05 25.86
C GLU A 445 -0.41 -21.94 26.91
N GLU A 446 0.83 -21.59 27.24
CA GLU A 446 1.14 -20.49 28.15
C GLU A 446 0.75 -19.13 27.58
N GLU A 447 0.96 -18.92 26.27
CA GLU A 447 0.53 -17.69 25.58
C GLU A 447 -1.00 -17.56 25.57
N ASP A 448 -1.71 -18.68 25.39
CA ASP A 448 -3.17 -18.73 25.42
C ASP A 448 -3.70 -18.46 26.83
N GLN A 449 -3.17 -19.13 27.85
CA GLN A 449 -3.52 -18.91 29.26
C GLN A 449 -3.22 -17.48 29.74
N ALA A 450 -2.16 -16.85 29.22
CA ALA A 450 -1.83 -15.45 29.49
C ALA A 450 -2.72 -14.44 28.73
N GLY A 451 -3.64 -14.91 27.88
CA GLY A 451 -4.54 -14.08 27.09
C GLY A 451 -3.83 -13.28 25.99
N LEU A 452 -2.69 -13.77 25.50
CA LEU A 452 -1.92 -13.15 24.41
C LEU A 452 -2.45 -13.57 23.03
N VAL A 453 -3.05 -14.77 22.96
CA VAL A 453 -3.79 -15.22 21.80
C VAL A 453 -5.17 -14.55 21.81
N LYS A 454 -5.40 -13.73 20.79
CA LYS A 454 -6.65 -12.97 20.62
C LYS A 454 -7.20 -13.14 19.21
N ASN A 455 -6.77 -14.18 18.51
CA ASN A 455 -7.27 -14.48 17.19
C ASN A 455 -8.79 -14.74 17.22
N GLY A 456 -9.47 -14.54 16.10
CA GLY A 456 -10.88 -14.91 15.98
C GLY A 456 -11.66 -14.09 14.97
N LEU A 457 -12.95 -14.39 14.84
CA LEU A 457 -13.81 -13.75 13.85
C LEU A 457 -13.94 -12.23 14.08
N TYR A 458 -14.07 -11.80 15.34
CA TYR A 458 -14.25 -10.38 15.70
C TYR A 458 -13.39 -9.95 16.88
N CYS A 459 -12.59 -8.89 16.70
CA CYS A 459 -11.95 -8.17 17.80
C CYS A 459 -12.95 -7.30 18.59
N PRO A 460 -12.64 -6.86 19.82
CA PRO A 460 -13.51 -5.98 20.61
C PRO A 460 -13.94 -4.72 19.85
N ARG A 461 -13.04 -4.12 19.06
CA ARG A 461 -13.35 -2.96 18.21
C ARG A 461 -14.36 -3.29 17.10
N CYS A 462 -14.22 -4.46 16.48
CA CYS A 462 -15.15 -4.93 15.44
C CYS A 462 -16.53 -5.27 16.02
N LYS A 463 -16.59 -5.80 17.25
CA LYS A 463 -17.86 -6.10 17.94
C LYS A 463 -18.69 -4.83 18.19
N ILE A 464 -18.05 -3.74 18.63
CA ILE A 464 -18.73 -2.44 18.83
C ILE A 464 -19.35 -1.95 17.51
N CYS A 465 -18.58 -2.02 16.43
CA CYS A 465 -19.05 -1.60 15.10
C CYS A 465 -20.21 -2.45 14.56
N GLN A 466 -20.40 -3.68 15.04
CA GLN A 466 -21.56 -4.50 14.67
C GLN A 466 -22.81 -4.14 15.45
N ILE A 467 -22.69 -3.82 16.74
CA ILE A 467 -23.82 -3.42 17.59
C ILE A 467 -24.44 -2.13 17.06
N GLU A 468 -23.62 -1.11 16.77
CA GLU A 468 -24.09 0.17 16.21
C GLU A 468 -24.87 -0.01 14.89
N ARG A 469 -24.57 -1.05 14.10
CA ARG A 469 -25.31 -1.36 12.86
C ARG A 469 -26.63 -2.09 13.08
N GLN A 470 -26.74 -2.89 14.14
CA GLN A 470 -27.99 -3.57 14.47
C GLN A 470 -29.03 -2.56 14.97
N ASP A 471 -28.59 -1.52 15.69
CA ASP A 471 -29.46 -0.47 16.22
C ASP A 471 -29.85 0.60 15.18
N SER A 472 -29.19 0.62 14.00
CA SER A 472 -29.40 1.60 12.93
C SER A 472 -30.22 1.08 11.73
N LYS A 473 -30.76 -0.14 11.82
CA LYS A 473 -31.71 -0.72 10.85
C LYS A 473 -33.13 -0.57 11.38
#